data_AF-A0A9Q1CBI0-F1
#
_entry.id   AF-A0A9Q1CBI0-F1
#
_cell.length_a   1.000
_cell.length_b   1.000
_cell.length_c   1.000
_cell.angle_alpha   90.00
_cell.angle_beta   90.00
_cell.angle_gamma   90.00
#
_symmetry.space_group_name_H-M   'P 1'
#
loop_
_entity.id
_entity.type
_entity.pdbx_description
1 polymer ?
#
loop_
_entity_poly.entity_id
_entity_poly.type
_entity_poly.pdbx_seq_one_letter_code
_entity_poly.pdbx_strand_id
1 'polypeptide(L)'
;MRKVANLATGLMLASLFFWCTLTIFNMATGTLIIKVEPFDPDLEKWESYEERTIQFFLANDVTEDKKKVAVLLSSMGPKGYGLLKSLTTPTKPSTLTFPDICKRLQP
;
A
#
# COMPACT_ATOMS: atom_id res chain seq x y z
N MET A 1 12.02 54.52 1.26
CA MET A 1 10.72 53.81 1.23
C MET A 1 10.56 52.87 0.01
N ARG A 2 10.82 53.31 -1.24
CA ARG A 2 10.66 52.46 -2.45
C ARG A 2 11.51 51.17 -2.49
N LYS A 3 12.75 51.19 -1.99
CA LYS A 3 13.63 50.00 -2.01
C LYS A 3 13.15 48.85 -1.10
N VAL A 4 12.49 49.17 0.01
CA VAL A 4 12.00 48.17 0.99
C VAL A 4 10.72 47.49 0.48
N ALA A 5 9.85 48.25 -0.19
CA ALA A 5 8.64 47.71 -0.83
C ALA A 5 8.98 46.68 -1.91
N ASN A 6 9.98 46.96 -2.77
CA ASN A 6 10.40 46.05 -3.84
C ASN A 6 11.01 44.74 -3.31
N LEU A 7 11.71 44.80 -2.17
CA LEU A 7 12.29 43.63 -1.52
C LEU A 7 11.19 42.74 -0.90
N ALA A 8 10.18 43.35 -0.27
CA ALA A 8 9.04 42.63 0.31
C ALA A 8 8.19 41.94 -0.78
N THR A 9 7.94 42.60 -1.91
CA THR A 9 7.24 41.99 -3.05
C THR A 9 8.03 40.85 -3.68
N GLY A 10 9.36 40.95 -3.77
CA GLY A 10 10.21 39.87 -4.29
C GLY A 10 10.20 38.63 -3.38
N LEU A 11 10.21 38.84 -2.06
CA LEU A 11 10.17 37.75 -1.08
C LEU A 11 8.80 37.04 -1.02
N MET A 12 7.71 37.80 -1.17
CA MET A 12 6.35 37.22 -1.27
C MET A 12 6.13 36.42 -2.54
N LEU A 13 6.67 36.87 -3.68
CA LEU A 13 6.59 36.09 -4.92
C LEU A 13 7.42 34.81 -4.80
N ALA A 14 8.62 34.85 -4.21
CA ALA A 14 9.45 33.67 -3.99
C ALA A 14 8.78 32.62 -3.08
N SER A 15 8.05 33.04 -2.04
CA SER A 15 7.32 32.11 -1.16
C SER A 15 6.08 31.52 -1.82
N LEU A 16 5.37 32.28 -2.65
CA LEU A 16 4.25 31.78 -3.44
C LEU A 16 4.70 30.76 -4.50
N PHE A 17 5.85 30.97 -5.15
CA PHE A 17 6.43 29.98 -6.06
C PHE A 17 6.89 28.71 -5.33
N PHE A 18 7.49 28.85 -4.15
CA PHE A 18 7.93 27.71 -3.34
C PHE A 18 6.75 26.89 -2.80
N TRP A 19 5.64 27.53 -2.46
CA TRP A 19 4.42 26.83 -2.06
C TRP A 19 3.68 26.22 -3.26
N CYS A 20 3.67 26.85 -4.43
CA CYS A 20 3.03 26.32 -5.63
C CYS A 20 3.74 25.07 -6.17
N THR A 21 5.08 25.04 -6.13
CA THR A 21 5.85 23.83 -6.51
C THR A 21 5.71 22.70 -5.48
N LEU A 22 5.64 23.01 -4.18
CA LEU A 22 5.43 22.01 -3.14
C LEU A 22 4.03 21.36 -3.22
N THR A 23 3.01 22.13 -3.63
CA THR A 23 1.65 21.59 -3.79
C THR A 23 1.51 20.75 -5.07
N ILE A 24 2.19 21.12 -6.16
CA ILE A 24 2.21 20.34 -7.41
C ILE A 24 2.98 19.02 -7.24
N PHE A 25 4.03 18.99 -6.42
CA PHE A 25 4.74 17.74 -6.09
C PHE A 25 3.86 16.76 -5.28
N ASN A 26 2.88 17.25 -4.54
CA ASN A 26 1.98 16.42 -3.73
C ASN A 26 0.75 15.89 -4.50
N MET A 27 0.59 16.22 -5.78
CA MET A 27 -0.60 15.87 -6.56
C MET A 27 -0.42 14.74 -7.59
N ALA A 28 0.76 14.11 -7.66
CA ALA A 28 1.05 13.12 -8.71
C ALA A 28 1.60 11.77 -8.21
N THR A 29 1.34 11.33 -6.98
CA THR A 29 1.45 9.90 -6.66
C THR A 29 0.15 9.20 -7.07
N GLY A 30 -0.17 9.26 -8.36
CA GLY A 30 -1.08 8.29 -8.96
C GLY A 30 -0.38 6.95 -8.97
N THR A 31 -0.27 6.30 -7.82
CA THR A 31 0.27 4.95 -7.69
C THR A 31 -0.57 4.05 -8.59
N LEU A 32 0.03 3.56 -9.67
CA LEU A 32 -0.47 2.39 -10.38
C LEU A 32 -0.64 1.30 -9.31
N ILE A 33 -1.87 1.04 -8.89
CA ILE A 33 -2.17 -0.11 -8.04
C ILE A 33 -2.02 -1.34 -8.94
N ILE A 34 -0.79 -1.80 -9.13
CA ILE A 34 -0.51 -3.12 -9.69
C ILE A 34 -1.01 -4.12 -8.66
N LYS A 35 -2.27 -4.55 -8.76
CA LYS A 35 -2.82 -5.54 -7.83
C LYS A 35 -2.04 -6.84 -7.95
N VAL A 36 -1.77 -7.45 -6.80
CA VAL A 36 -1.30 -8.83 -6.72
C VAL A 36 -2.45 -9.71 -7.19
N GLU A 37 -2.26 -10.48 -8.26
CA GLU A 37 -3.27 -11.43 -8.73
C GLU A 37 -3.51 -12.52 -7.68
N PRO A 38 -4.72 -13.08 -7.56
CA PRO A 38 -5.03 -14.15 -6.61
C PRO A 38 -4.08 -15.34 -6.72
N PHE A 39 -3.87 -16.05 -5.61
CA PHE A 39 -3.13 -17.30 -5.61
C PHE A 39 -3.85 -18.37 -6.41
N ASP A 40 -3.12 -19.04 -7.31
CA ASP A 40 -3.60 -20.20 -8.06
C ASP A 40 -2.63 -21.38 -7.86
N PRO A 41 -3.05 -22.45 -7.14
CA PRO A 41 -2.20 -23.61 -6.90
C PRO A 41 -1.86 -24.40 -8.17
N ASP A 42 -2.58 -24.20 -9.27
CA ASP A 42 -2.27 -24.84 -10.56
C ASP A 42 -1.16 -24.08 -11.32
N LEU A 43 -0.86 -22.83 -10.92
CA LEU A 43 0.12 -21.96 -11.58
C LEU A 43 1.39 -21.73 -10.77
N GLU A 44 1.29 -21.68 -9.44
CA GLU A 44 2.44 -21.37 -8.58
C GLU A 44 2.37 -22.06 -7.21
N LYS A 45 3.52 -22.09 -6.52
CA LYS A 45 3.60 -22.52 -5.12
C LYS A 45 3.27 -21.36 -4.18
N TRP A 46 2.79 -21.68 -2.98
CA TRP A 46 2.45 -20.68 -1.97
C TRP A 46 3.63 -19.77 -1.63
N GLU A 47 4.85 -20.33 -1.53
CA GLU A 47 6.06 -19.56 -1.22
C GLU A 47 6.35 -18.50 -2.29
N SER A 48 6.17 -18.83 -3.57
CA SER A 48 6.33 -17.88 -4.67
C SER A 48 5.26 -16.78 -4.65
N TYR A 49 4.02 -17.13 -4.30
CA TYR A 49 2.93 -16.18 -4.09
C TYR A 49 3.23 -15.20 -2.94
N GLU A 50 3.73 -15.74 -1.83
CA GLU A 50 4.11 -14.95 -0.65
C GLU A 50 5.26 -13.99 -0.98
N GLU A 51 6.30 -14.46 -1.68
CA GLU A 51 7.42 -13.63 -2.13
C GLU A 51 6.97 -12.45 -3.00
N ARG A 52 6.14 -12.67 -4.04
CA ARG A 52 5.64 -11.57 -4.89
C ARG A 52 4.73 -10.60 -4.13
N THR A 53 3.98 -11.09 -3.14
CA THR A 53 3.16 -10.25 -2.27
C THR A 53 4.03 -9.38 -1.36
N ILE A 54 5.14 -9.92 -0.85
CA ILE A 54 6.12 -9.14 -0.08
C ILE A 54 6.79 -8.07 -0.94
N GLN A 55 7.15 -8.38 -2.20
CA GLN A 55 7.67 -7.38 -3.14
C GLN A 55 6.66 -6.27 -3.41
N PHE A 56 5.36 -6.60 -3.52
CA PHE A 56 4.31 -5.59 -3.62
C PHE A 56 4.30 -4.65 -2.40
N PHE A 57 4.44 -5.18 -1.18
CA PHE A 57 4.51 -4.34 0.01
C PHE A 57 5.72 -3.41 0.01
N LEU A 58 6.89 -3.91 -0.39
CA LEU A 58 8.12 -3.12 -0.47
C LEU A 58 8.02 -2.02 -1.52
N ALA A 59 7.49 -2.33 -2.71
CA ALA A 59 7.34 -1.36 -3.80
C ALA A 59 6.32 -0.25 -3.50
N ASN A 60 5.40 -0.48 -2.57
CA ASN A 60 4.32 0.45 -2.24
C ASN A 60 4.41 1.01 -0.81
N ASP A 61 5.57 0.89 -0.16
CA ASP A 61 5.81 1.35 1.21
C ASP A 61 4.75 0.86 2.23
N VAL A 62 4.24 -0.35 2.04
CA VAL A 62 3.24 -0.98 2.92
C VAL A 62 3.96 -1.59 4.13
N THR A 63 4.19 -0.75 5.13
CA THR A 63 4.95 -1.13 6.34
C THR A 63 4.04 -1.68 7.45
N GLU A 64 2.89 -1.05 7.67
CA GLU A 64 1.94 -1.43 8.73
C GLU A 64 1.31 -2.79 8.46
N ASP A 65 1.35 -3.68 9.46
CA ASP A 65 0.79 -5.04 9.36
C ASP A 65 -0.70 -5.04 8.99
N LYS A 66 -1.50 -4.13 9.57
CA LYS A 66 -2.91 -3.96 9.19
C LYS A 66 -3.11 -3.65 7.70
N LYS A 67 -2.21 -2.88 7.09
CA LYS A 67 -2.27 -2.58 5.65
C LYS A 67 -1.86 -3.81 4.83
N LYS A 68 -0.84 -4.55 5.25
CA LYS A 68 -0.45 -5.84 4.60
C LYS A 68 -1.60 -6.83 4.60
N VAL A 69 -2.26 -6.99 5.75
CA VAL A 69 -3.46 -7.83 5.89
C VAL A 69 -4.57 -7.34 4.97
N ALA A 70 -4.88 -6.03 4.96
CA ALA A 70 -5.93 -5.49 4.10
C ALA A 70 -5.66 -5.75 2.60
N VAL A 71 -4.41 -5.55 2.15
CA VAL A 71 -3.99 -5.86 0.78
C VAL A 71 -4.18 -7.34 0.48
N LEU A 72 -3.65 -8.22 1.32
CA LEU A 72 -3.76 -9.67 1.13
C LEU A 72 -5.24 -10.08 1.04
N LEU A 73 -6.08 -9.70 2.01
CA LEU A 73 -7.50 -10.04 2.01
C LEU A 73 -8.24 -9.55 0.75
N SER A 74 -7.83 -8.41 0.21
CA SER A 74 -8.41 -7.86 -1.02
C SER A 74 -7.92 -8.56 -2.31
N SER A 75 -6.75 -9.22 -2.27
CA SER A 75 -6.14 -9.85 -3.44
C SER A 75 -6.48 -11.34 -3.59
N MET A 76 -6.89 -12.04 -2.53
CA MET A 76 -7.08 -13.52 -2.53
C MET A 76 -8.23 -14.03 -3.41
N GLY A 77 -9.12 -13.14 -3.85
CA GLY A 77 -10.39 -13.52 -4.49
C GLY A 77 -11.35 -14.29 -3.55
N PRO A 78 -12.55 -14.64 -4.04
CA PRO A 78 -13.59 -15.26 -3.21
C PRO A 78 -13.21 -16.67 -2.70
N LYS A 79 -12.50 -17.46 -3.52
CA LYS A 79 -12.09 -18.84 -3.16
C LYS A 79 -11.04 -18.82 -2.04
N GLY A 80 -9.96 -18.05 -2.19
CA GLY A 80 -8.90 -17.93 -1.19
C GLY A 80 -9.42 -17.32 0.12
N TYR A 81 -10.24 -16.27 0.03
CA TYR A 81 -10.86 -15.67 1.22
C TYR A 81 -11.84 -16.63 1.93
N GLY A 82 -12.59 -17.43 1.18
CA GLY A 82 -13.47 -18.47 1.71
C GLY A 82 -12.70 -19.52 2.53
N LEU A 83 -11.59 -20.02 1.99
CA LEU A 83 -10.68 -20.95 2.68
C LEU A 83 -10.13 -20.32 3.97
N LEU A 84 -9.63 -19.09 3.90
CA LEU A 84 -9.09 -18.40 5.08
C LEU A 84 -10.12 -18.30 6.20
N LYS A 85 -11.36 -17.87 5.89
CA LYS A 85 -12.44 -17.81 6.89
C LYS A 85 -12.73 -19.16 7.54
N SER A 86 -12.69 -20.24 6.75
CA SER A 86 -12.86 -21.61 7.28
C SER A 86 -11.75 -21.96 8.26
N LEU A 87 -10.49 -21.61 7.94
CA LEU A 87 -9.32 -21.92 8.76
C LEU A 87 -9.16 -21.03 10.01
N THR A 88 -9.80 -19.87 10.04
CA THR A 88 -9.66 -18.92 11.16
C THR A 88 -10.86 -18.87 12.09
N THR A 89 -11.98 -19.51 11.76
CA THR A 89 -13.19 -19.51 12.60
C THR A 89 -12.88 -20.00 14.03
N PRO A 90 -13.33 -19.30 15.10
CA PRO A 90 -14.25 -18.15 15.13
C PRO A 90 -13.58 -16.77 14.98
N THR A 91 -12.27 -16.72 14.81
CA THR A 91 -11.50 -15.47 14.68
C THR A 91 -11.68 -14.83 13.30
N LYS A 92 -11.88 -13.52 13.30
CA LYS A 92 -12.02 -12.73 12.06
C LYS A 92 -10.66 -12.61 11.36
N PRO A 93 -10.52 -12.94 10.06
CA PRO A 93 -9.24 -12.84 9.36
C PRO A 93 -8.57 -11.47 9.45
N SER A 94 -9.35 -10.38 9.45
CA SER A 94 -8.84 -9.01 9.51
C SER A 94 -8.26 -8.61 10.88
N THR A 95 -8.33 -9.47 11.89
CA THR A 95 -7.74 -9.24 13.22
C THR A 95 -6.46 -10.05 13.44
N LEU A 96 -6.05 -10.87 12.47
CA LEU A 96 -4.81 -11.63 12.50
C LEU A 96 -3.67 -10.79 11.92
N THR A 97 -2.42 -11.19 12.23
CA THR A 97 -1.24 -10.60 11.60
C THR A 97 -0.98 -11.22 10.23
N PHE A 98 -0.22 -10.55 9.36
CA PHE A 98 0.16 -11.11 8.06
C PHE A 98 0.89 -12.47 8.19
N PRO A 99 1.92 -12.62 9.08
CA PRO A 99 2.57 -13.91 9.28
C PRO A 99 1.64 -15.02 9.78
N ASP A 100 0.69 -14.70 10.67
CA ASP A 100 -0.28 -15.68 11.17
C ASP A 100 -1.20 -16.19 10.05
N ILE A 101 -1.56 -15.31 9.11
CA ILE A 101 -2.35 -15.68 7.93
C ILE A 101 -1.52 -16.58 7.00
N CYS A 102 -0.27 -16.19 6.68
CA CYS A 102 0.61 -17.00 5.83
C CYS A 102 0.81 -18.42 6.39
N LYS A 103 1.04 -18.54 7.70
CA LYS A 103 1.21 -19.85 8.36
C LYS A 103 -0.02 -20.76 8.25
N ARG A 104 -1.23 -20.19 8.18
CA ARG A 104 -2.48 -20.95 7.96
C ARG A 104 -2.70 -21.25 6.48
N LEU A 105 -2.16 -20.39 5.62
CA LEU A 105 -2.05 -20.44 4.16
C LEU A 105 -1.27 -21.63 3.61
N GLN A 106 -0.17 -21.93 4.29
CA GLN A 106 0.80 -22.94 3.86
C GLN A 106 0.13 -24.33 3.78
N PRO A 107 0.14 -24.97 2.59
CA PRO A 107 -0.40 -26.32 2.39
C PRO A 107 0.28 -27.40 3.24
#